data_AF-A0A7Y0ENP8-F1
#
_entry.id   AF-A0A7Y0ENP8-F1
#
_cell.length_a   1.000
_cell.length_b   1.000
_cell.length_c   1.000
_cell.angle_alpha   90.00
_cell.angle_beta   90.00
_cell.angle_gamma   90.00
#
_symmetry.space_group_name_H-M   'P 1'
#
loop_
_entity.id
_entity.type
_entity.pdbx_description
1 polymer ?
#
loop_
_entity_poly.entity_id
_entity_poly.type
_entity_poly.pdbx_seq_one_letter_code
_entity_poly.pdbx_strand_id
1 'polypeptide(L)'
;MNDNDIAAMLPQLVDPATARQATTFIRQTVGLDDLRMLAISWQASQLTLAEYRRRGIPDTVFVDTMECFTRFSNEHRISYGTYGFDRDSWTWRQLSLRLFRLGQLEFEYPCTAEDSFLPGDGKQINIHIASNASIAPEACADSLRRAKTFTERFFPEYADAPYACDSWLLSPELAKLLPDASNIIRFQRMFDIVAVHPEDSHWREWVFQRNPAPVAELPEHTSLQRAIKRHLLQGGYIGAAVGRLKPCGDEA
;
A
#
# COMPACT_ATOMS: atom_id res chain seq x y z
N MET A 1 27.74 -11.01 2.42
CA MET A 1 27.12 -12.32 2.14
C MET A 1 27.55 -12.81 0.79
N ASN A 2 27.93 -14.08 0.69
CA ASN A 2 28.01 -14.78 -0.59
C ASN A 2 26.60 -15.26 -0.99
N ASP A 3 26.45 -15.84 -2.18
CA ASP A 3 25.15 -16.29 -2.69
C ASP A 3 24.56 -17.49 -1.91
N ASN A 4 25.40 -18.30 -1.27
CA ASN A 4 24.94 -19.41 -0.42
C ASN A 4 24.30 -18.90 0.88
N ASP A 5 24.84 -17.83 1.47
CA ASP A 5 24.26 -17.20 2.66
C ASP A 5 22.87 -16.62 2.34
N ILE A 6 22.72 -16.00 1.17
CA ILE A 6 21.43 -15.44 0.69
C ILE A 6 20.41 -16.56 0.48
N ALA A 7 20.79 -17.66 -0.17
CA ALA A 7 19.91 -18.79 -0.42
C ALA A 7 19.33 -19.39 0.88
N ALA A 8 20.15 -19.44 1.94
CA ALA A 8 19.71 -19.92 3.26
C ALA A 8 18.70 -18.99 3.95
N MET A 9 18.65 -17.70 3.56
CA MET A 9 17.72 -16.72 4.12
C MET A 9 16.38 -16.61 3.36
N LEU A 10 16.29 -17.13 2.13
CA LEU A 10 15.07 -17.01 1.32
C LEU A 10 13.79 -17.53 2.03
N PRO A 11 13.81 -18.66 2.78
CA PRO A 11 12.62 -19.10 3.52
C PRO A 11 12.15 -18.08 4.57
N GLN A 12 13.07 -17.34 5.19
CA GLN A 12 12.74 -16.34 6.20
C GLN A 12 12.11 -15.09 5.58
N LEU A 13 12.41 -14.77 4.32
CA LEU A 13 11.80 -13.64 3.60
C LEU A 13 10.32 -13.86 3.25
N VAL A 14 9.86 -15.11 3.23
CA VAL A 14 8.48 -15.47 2.84
C VAL A 14 7.66 -15.99 4.01
N ASP A 15 8.24 -16.13 5.19
CA ASP A 15 7.52 -16.49 6.41
C ASP A 15 6.94 -15.23 7.08
N PRO A 16 5.61 -15.12 7.26
CA PRO A 16 4.98 -13.98 7.92
C PRO A 16 5.59 -13.59 9.28
N ALA A 17 6.11 -14.56 10.03
CA ALA A 17 6.67 -14.33 11.36
C ALA A 17 8.09 -13.72 11.32
N THR A 18 8.83 -13.90 10.22
CA THR A 18 10.24 -13.48 10.14
C THR A 18 10.54 -12.54 8.98
N ALA A 19 9.66 -12.43 7.99
CA ALA A 19 9.88 -11.70 6.73
C ALA A 19 10.27 -10.24 6.93
N ARG A 20 9.63 -9.52 7.86
CA ARG A 20 10.01 -8.13 8.16
C ARG A 20 11.45 -8.03 8.67
N GLN A 21 11.81 -8.86 9.65
CA GLN A 21 13.15 -8.83 10.25
C GLN A 21 14.22 -9.29 9.25
N ALA A 22 13.93 -10.35 8.49
CA ALA A 22 14.81 -10.88 7.46
C ALA A 22 15.07 -9.84 6.36
N THR A 23 14.02 -9.12 5.93
CA THR A 23 14.13 -8.03 4.95
C THR A 23 15.05 -6.92 5.45
N THR A 24 14.85 -6.46 6.69
CA THR A 24 15.71 -5.44 7.31
C THR A 24 17.16 -5.90 7.40
N PHE A 25 17.40 -7.14 7.83
CA PHE A 25 18.76 -7.70 7.92
C PHE A 25 19.44 -7.77 6.55
N ILE A 26 18.72 -8.23 5.53
CA ILE A 26 19.26 -8.31 4.17
C ILE A 26 19.56 -6.91 3.65
N ARG A 27 18.65 -5.93 3.83
CA ARG A 27 18.89 -4.53 3.45
C ARG A 27 20.15 -3.97 4.11
N GLN A 28 20.34 -4.21 5.41
CA GLN A 28 21.56 -3.80 6.13
C GLN A 28 22.83 -4.45 5.55
N THR A 29 22.71 -5.68 5.04
CA THR A 29 23.85 -6.43 4.48
C THR A 29 24.18 -6.03 3.05
N VAL A 30 23.17 -5.78 2.20
CA VAL A 30 23.36 -5.37 0.80
C VAL A 30 23.62 -3.87 0.66
N GLY A 31 23.26 -3.08 1.68
CA GLY A 31 23.43 -1.63 1.69
C GLY A 31 22.58 -0.94 0.61
N LEU A 32 23.22 -0.05 -0.14
CA LEU A 32 22.59 0.74 -1.21
C LEU A 32 22.51 -0.02 -2.56
N ASP A 33 22.84 -1.31 -2.59
CA ASP A 33 22.72 -2.14 -3.79
C ASP A 33 21.27 -2.61 -4.00
N ASP A 34 20.47 -1.69 -4.52
CA ASP A 34 19.05 -1.89 -4.78
C ASP A 34 18.76 -3.01 -5.78
N LEU A 35 19.60 -3.17 -6.81
CA LEU A 35 19.40 -4.23 -7.80
C LEU A 35 19.67 -5.60 -7.19
N ARG A 36 20.64 -5.70 -6.27
CA ARG A 36 20.84 -6.91 -5.49
C ARG A 36 19.66 -7.18 -4.55
N MET A 37 19.11 -6.16 -3.89
CA MET A 37 17.91 -6.33 -3.07
C MET A 37 16.70 -6.82 -3.89
N LEU A 38 16.51 -6.25 -5.08
CA LEU A 38 15.48 -6.68 -6.02
C LEU A 38 15.69 -8.13 -6.47
N ALA A 39 16.92 -8.52 -6.82
CA ALA A 39 17.22 -9.88 -7.24
C ALA A 39 16.94 -10.91 -6.14
N ILE A 40 17.30 -10.60 -4.88
CA ILE A 40 17.01 -11.46 -3.72
C ILE A 40 15.50 -11.57 -3.51
N SER A 41 14.78 -10.45 -3.56
CA SER A 41 13.32 -10.40 -3.40
C SER A 41 12.62 -11.21 -4.50
N TRP A 42 13.10 -11.11 -5.75
CA TRP A 42 12.59 -11.88 -6.86
C TRP A 42 12.84 -13.39 -6.68
N GLN A 43 14.03 -13.80 -6.22
CA GLN A 43 14.30 -15.20 -5.89
C GLN A 43 13.37 -15.72 -4.79
N ALA A 44 13.14 -14.93 -3.74
CA ALA A 44 12.19 -15.27 -2.68
C ALA A 44 10.76 -15.44 -3.21
N SER A 45 10.34 -14.61 -4.18
CA SER A 45 9.01 -14.68 -4.79
C SER A 45 8.70 -16.04 -5.45
N GLN A 46 9.73 -16.82 -5.82
CA GLN A 46 9.54 -18.17 -6.35
C GLN A 46 9.03 -19.15 -5.28
N LEU A 47 9.47 -18.99 -4.02
CA LEU A 47 8.93 -19.73 -2.89
C LEU A 47 7.50 -19.29 -2.60
N THR A 48 7.24 -17.97 -2.67
CA THR A 48 5.90 -17.42 -2.57
C THR A 48 4.95 -18.00 -3.64
N LEU A 49 5.37 -18.09 -4.90
CA LEU A 49 4.56 -18.67 -5.98
C LEU A 49 4.24 -20.16 -5.72
N ALA A 50 5.22 -20.92 -5.25
CA ALA A 50 5.01 -22.31 -4.87
C ALA A 50 3.94 -22.43 -3.76
N GLU A 51 3.98 -21.53 -2.78
CA GLU A 51 3.00 -21.47 -1.70
C GLU A 51 1.60 -21.03 -2.18
N TYR A 52 1.51 -20.06 -3.09
CA TYR A 52 0.24 -19.69 -3.73
C TYR A 52 -0.41 -20.90 -4.41
N ARG A 53 0.36 -21.64 -5.22
CA ARG A 53 -0.12 -22.85 -5.90
C ARG A 53 -0.52 -23.94 -4.92
N ARG A 54 0.26 -24.15 -3.86
CA ARG A 54 -0.07 -25.12 -2.79
C ARG A 54 -1.39 -24.80 -2.10
N ARG A 55 -1.70 -23.51 -1.89
CA ARG A 55 -2.99 -23.05 -1.32
C ARG A 55 -4.13 -22.96 -2.34
N GLY A 56 -3.84 -23.18 -3.63
CA GLY A 56 -4.81 -23.02 -4.71
C GLY A 56 -5.21 -21.57 -4.97
N ILE A 57 -4.35 -20.61 -4.61
CA ILE A 57 -4.52 -19.20 -4.97
C ILE A 57 -4.17 -19.05 -6.46
N PRO A 58 -5.00 -18.38 -7.28
CA PRO A 58 -4.74 -18.25 -8.70
C PRO A 58 -3.41 -17.54 -9.02
N ASP A 59 -2.67 -18.05 -10.00
CA ASP A 59 -1.43 -17.43 -10.50
C ASP A 59 -1.65 -15.98 -10.95
N THR A 60 -2.85 -15.61 -11.40
CA THR A 60 -3.18 -14.21 -11.74
C THR A 60 -3.09 -13.28 -10.54
N VAL A 61 -3.51 -13.72 -9.35
CA VAL A 61 -3.39 -12.92 -8.11
C VAL A 61 -1.91 -12.75 -7.74
N PHE A 62 -1.09 -13.78 -7.95
CA PHE A 62 0.36 -13.67 -7.76
C PHE A 62 0.95 -12.61 -8.70
N VAL A 63 0.66 -12.70 -10.00
CA VAL A 63 1.16 -11.75 -10.99
C VAL A 63 0.74 -10.32 -10.63
N ASP A 64 -0.55 -10.08 -10.40
CA ASP A 64 -1.08 -8.76 -10.03
C ASP A 64 -0.43 -8.22 -8.74
N THR A 65 -0.13 -9.09 -7.78
CA THR A 65 0.51 -8.70 -6.51
C THR A 65 1.99 -8.40 -6.67
N MET A 66 2.72 -9.19 -7.47
CA MET A 66 4.17 -9.06 -7.68
C MET A 66 4.54 -7.99 -8.70
N GLU A 67 3.59 -7.46 -9.48
CA GLU A 67 3.79 -6.27 -10.30
C GLU A 67 4.27 -5.05 -9.49
N CYS A 68 4.16 -5.08 -8.15
CA CYS A 68 4.76 -4.08 -7.29
C CYS A 68 6.28 -3.90 -7.53
N PHE A 69 7.03 -4.96 -7.84
CA PHE A 69 8.47 -4.86 -8.11
C PHE A 69 8.75 -3.99 -9.34
N THR A 70 8.05 -4.23 -10.44
CA THR A 70 8.17 -3.42 -11.66
C THR A 70 7.69 -1.99 -11.42
N ARG A 71 6.58 -1.82 -10.69
CA ARG A 71 6.04 -0.51 -10.36
C ARG A 71 7.04 0.32 -9.55
N PHE A 72 7.56 -0.22 -8.45
CA PHE A 72 8.52 0.48 -7.61
C PHE A 72 9.84 0.78 -8.33
N SER A 73 10.30 -0.11 -9.20
CA SER A 73 11.51 0.17 -9.99
C SER A 73 11.31 1.30 -11.01
N ASN A 74 10.13 1.38 -11.62
CA ASN A 74 9.78 2.50 -12.50
C ASN A 74 9.63 3.82 -11.73
N GLU A 75 9.00 3.79 -10.55
CA GLU A 75 8.90 4.97 -9.67
C GLU A 75 10.27 5.46 -9.24
N HIS A 76 11.19 4.56 -8.87
CA HIS A 76 12.56 4.90 -8.56
C HIS A 76 13.24 5.62 -9.74
N ARG A 77 13.06 5.13 -10.97
CA ARG A 77 13.58 5.81 -12.17
C ARG A 77 13.00 7.20 -12.38
N ILE A 78 11.71 7.38 -12.10
CA ILE A 78 11.07 8.70 -12.20
C ILE A 78 11.65 9.66 -11.16
N SER A 79 11.86 9.20 -9.93
CA SER A 79 12.34 10.05 -8.82
C SER A 79 13.85 10.32 -8.85
N TYR A 80 14.67 9.34 -9.26
CA TYR A 80 16.13 9.40 -9.13
C TYR A 80 16.88 9.33 -10.47
N GLY A 81 16.17 9.15 -11.59
CA GLY A 81 16.75 9.07 -12.94
C GLY A 81 17.35 7.72 -13.31
N THR A 82 17.43 6.76 -12.39
CA THR A 82 17.99 5.41 -12.60
C THR A 82 17.03 4.33 -12.10
N TYR A 83 17.10 3.11 -12.65
CA TYR A 83 16.37 1.98 -12.07
C TYR A 83 16.98 1.57 -10.73
N GLY A 84 16.12 1.34 -9.74
CA GLY A 84 16.47 0.93 -8.39
C GLY A 84 15.27 0.27 -7.70
N PHE A 85 15.38 0.03 -6.39
CA PHE A 85 14.37 -0.67 -5.60
C PHE A 85 14.55 -0.33 -4.11
N ASP A 86 13.84 0.70 -3.67
CA ASP A 86 13.91 1.31 -2.34
C ASP A 86 12.60 1.11 -1.53
N ARG A 87 11.85 0.05 -1.87
CA ARG A 87 10.55 -0.31 -1.26
C ARG A 87 10.55 -1.71 -0.64
N ASP A 88 11.72 -2.23 -0.33
CA ASP A 88 11.89 -3.54 0.31
C ASP A 88 11.13 -3.64 1.65
N SER A 89 11.20 -2.58 2.47
CA SER A 89 10.45 -2.45 3.74
C SER A 89 8.92 -2.55 3.57
N TRP A 90 8.42 -2.38 2.35
CA TRP A 90 7.03 -2.64 1.98
C TRP A 90 6.82 -4.08 1.49
N THR A 91 7.65 -4.53 0.55
CA THR A 91 7.43 -5.76 -0.24
C THR A 91 7.48 -7.08 0.52
N TRP A 92 7.98 -7.09 1.75
CA TRP A 92 7.94 -8.28 2.60
C TRP A 92 6.50 -8.79 2.79
N ARG A 93 5.50 -7.91 2.74
CA ARG A 93 4.07 -8.29 2.87
C ARG A 93 3.60 -9.15 1.70
N GLN A 94 3.98 -8.80 0.48
CA GLN A 94 3.66 -9.51 -0.75
C GLN A 94 4.36 -10.88 -0.75
N LEU A 95 5.65 -10.89 -0.41
CA LEU A 95 6.45 -12.11 -0.33
C LEU A 95 5.94 -13.10 0.72
N SER A 96 5.42 -12.61 1.84
CA SER A 96 4.94 -13.43 2.96
C SER A 96 3.44 -13.74 2.95
N LEU A 97 2.76 -13.59 1.81
CA LEU A 97 1.31 -13.86 1.70
C LEU A 97 0.49 -13.04 2.70
N ARG A 98 0.95 -11.83 3.04
CA ARG A 98 0.25 -10.90 3.91
C ARG A 98 -0.46 -9.81 3.14
N LEU A 99 -0.05 -9.48 1.92
CA LEU A 99 -0.72 -8.48 1.08
C LEU A 99 -0.99 -9.03 -0.32
N PHE A 100 -2.21 -8.80 -0.82
CA PHE A 100 -2.67 -9.24 -2.13
C PHE A 100 -3.28 -8.08 -2.89
N ARG A 101 -2.95 -7.94 -4.18
CA ARG A 101 -3.65 -7.03 -5.07
C ARG A 101 -4.88 -7.73 -5.64
N LEU A 102 -6.07 -7.17 -5.41
CA LEU A 102 -7.33 -7.73 -5.88
C LEU A 102 -8.11 -6.64 -6.63
N GLY A 103 -7.94 -6.59 -7.95
CA GLY A 103 -8.46 -5.49 -8.77
C GLY A 103 -7.55 -4.27 -8.70
N GLN A 104 -8.07 -3.14 -8.24
CA GLN A 104 -7.34 -1.87 -8.14
C GLN A 104 -6.78 -1.59 -6.74
N LEU A 105 -7.27 -2.30 -5.71
CA LEU A 105 -6.82 -2.11 -4.34
C LEU A 105 -5.94 -3.28 -3.87
N GLU A 106 -5.14 -3.01 -2.86
CA GLU A 106 -4.28 -3.97 -2.18
C GLU A 106 -4.84 -4.25 -0.77
N PHE A 107 -4.88 -5.50 -0.36
CA PHE A 107 -5.49 -5.96 0.89
C PHE A 107 -4.44 -6.69 1.73
N GLU A 108 -4.09 -6.11 2.87
CA GLU A 108 -3.16 -6.68 3.84
C GLU A 108 -3.90 -7.34 5.01
N TYR A 109 -3.38 -8.50 5.43
CA TYR A 109 -3.77 -9.27 6.59
C TYR A 109 -2.68 -9.08 7.67
N PRO A 110 -2.84 -8.12 8.60
CA PRO A 110 -1.81 -7.74 9.57
C PRO A 110 -1.34 -8.93 10.42
N CYS A 111 -0.03 -9.03 10.67
CA CYS A 111 0.56 -10.06 11.54
C CYS A 111 0.44 -9.70 13.03
N THR A 112 0.53 -8.41 13.34
CA THR A 112 0.57 -7.90 14.71
C THR A 112 -0.42 -6.73 14.88
N ALA A 113 -0.62 -6.31 16.13
CA ALA A 113 -1.38 -5.11 16.44
C ALA A 113 -0.69 -3.81 15.95
N GLU A 114 0.64 -3.83 15.76
CA GLU A 114 1.38 -2.68 15.22
C GLU A 114 1.14 -2.50 13.72
N ASP A 115 0.76 -3.59 13.04
CA ASP A 115 0.48 -3.60 11.60
C ASP A 115 -0.96 -3.21 11.30
N SER A 116 -1.74 -2.99 12.34
CA SER A 116 -3.19 -2.82 12.32
C SER A 116 -3.53 -1.34 12.39
N PHE A 117 -4.36 -0.84 11.47
CA PHE A 117 -4.74 0.58 11.45
C PHE A 117 -5.77 0.92 12.51
N LEU A 118 -6.73 0.03 12.75
CA LEU A 118 -7.69 0.17 13.84
C LEU A 118 -7.10 -0.32 15.16
N PRO A 119 -7.36 0.37 16.28
CA PRO A 119 -6.96 -0.09 17.60
C PRO A 119 -7.76 -1.34 18.01
N GLY A 120 -7.13 -2.20 18.81
CA GLY A 120 -7.73 -3.42 19.34
C GLY A 120 -6.87 -4.66 19.08
N ASP A 121 -7.31 -5.78 19.62
CA ASP A 121 -6.70 -7.11 19.46
C ASP A 121 -7.43 -7.97 18.40
N GLY A 122 -8.53 -7.45 17.85
CA GLY A 122 -9.29 -8.09 16.78
C GLY A 122 -8.57 -8.07 15.43
N LYS A 123 -8.86 -9.06 14.60
CA LYS A 123 -8.41 -9.07 13.20
C LYS A 123 -9.03 -7.92 12.41
N GLN A 124 -8.27 -7.42 11.45
CA GLN A 124 -8.74 -6.45 10.45
C GLN A 124 -8.09 -6.74 9.09
N ILE A 125 -8.58 -6.08 8.05
CA ILE A 125 -7.97 -6.10 6.72
C ILE A 125 -7.61 -4.66 6.35
N ASN A 126 -6.33 -4.40 6.13
CA ASN A 126 -5.86 -3.09 5.73
C ASN A 126 -5.99 -2.93 4.21
N ILE A 127 -6.53 -1.81 3.77
CA ILE A 127 -6.64 -1.41 2.37
C ILE A 127 -5.50 -0.44 2.06
N HIS A 128 -4.76 -0.78 1.01
CA HIS A 128 -3.69 0.03 0.44
C HIS A 128 -4.01 0.41 -1.01
N ILE A 129 -3.48 1.55 -1.44
CA ILE A 129 -3.78 2.15 -2.73
C ILE A 129 -2.46 2.31 -3.48
N ALA A 130 -2.23 1.46 -4.48
CA ALA A 130 -1.06 1.60 -5.32
C ALA A 130 -1.13 2.88 -6.17
N SER A 131 0.02 3.42 -6.55
CA SER A 131 0.14 4.63 -7.38
C SER A 131 -0.57 4.55 -8.73
N ASN A 132 -0.71 3.34 -9.28
CA ASN A 132 -1.38 3.07 -10.56
C ASN A 132 -2.85 2.64 -10.40
N ALA A 133 -3.39 2.66 -9.17
CA ALA A 133 -4.76 2.24 -8.91
C ALA A 133 -5.76 3.28 -9.40
N SER A 134 -6.84 2.80 -10.03
CA SER A 134 -8.06 3.60 -10.16
C SER A 134 -8.83 3.56 -8.84
N ILE A 135 -9.05 4.74 -8.26
CA ILE A 135 -9.95 4.96 -7.11
C ILE A 135 -11.37 5.37 -7.54
N ALA A 136 -11.74 5.07 -8.79
CA ALA A 136 -13.12 5.26 -9.23
C ALA A 136 -14.07 4.35 -8.43
N PRO A 137 -15.29 4.82 -8.07
CA PRO A 137 -16.20 4.06 -7.19
C PRO A 137 -16.44 2.62 -7.64
N GLU A 138 -16.67 2.39 -8.93
CA GLU A 138 -16.90 1.08 -9.52
C GLU A 138 -15.69 0.15 -9.40
N ALA A 139 -14.48 0.71 -9.52
CA ALA A 139 -13.24 -0.06 -9.42
C ALA A 139 -12.94 -0.45 -7.97
N CYS A 140 -13.22 0.45 -7.02
CA CYS A 140 -13.14 0.16 -5.58
C CYS A 140 -14.18 -0.88 -5.16
N ALA A 141 -15.43 -0.76 -5.64
CA ALA A 141 -16.49 -1.72 -5.37
C ALA A 141 -16.15 -3.13 -5.89
N ASP A 142 -15.63 -3.24 -7.13
CA ASP A 142 -15.17 -4.53 -7.66
C ASP A 142 -14.02 -5.11 -6.84
N SER A 143 -13.05 -4.28 -6.45
CA SER A 143 -11.91 -4.70 -5.62
C SER A 143 -12.36 -5.24 -4.25
N LEU A 144 -13.29 -4.54 -3.59
CA LEU A 144 -13.86 -4.97 -2.30
C LEU A 144 -14.65 -6.28 -2.41
N ARG A 145 -15.44 -6.45 -3.49
CA ARG A 145 -16.16 -7.69 -3.75
C ARG A 145 -15.20 -8.87 -3.95
N ARG A 146 -14.12 -8.67 -4.73
CA ARG A 146 -13.06 -9.67 -4.90
C ARG A 146 -12.37 -9.99 -3.59
N ALA A 147 -12.06 -8.98 -2.77
CA ALA A 147 -11.47 -9.15 -1.45
C ALA A 147 -12.34 -10.03 -0.55
N LYS A 148 -13.64 -9.73 -0.44
CA LYS A 148 -14.59 -10.54 0.35
C LYS A 148 -14.55 -12.01 -0.05
N THR A 149 -14.73 -12.32 -1.34
CA THR A 149 -14.68 -13.71 -1.84
C THR A 149 -13.32 -14.38 -1.61
N PHE A 150 -12.24 -13.62 -1.77
CA PHE A 150 -10.89 -14.11 -1.56
C PHE A 150 -10.62 -14.43 -0.08
N THR A 151 -11.00 -13.52 0.82
CA THR A 151 -10.89 -13.69 2.27
C THR A 151 -11.68 -14.90 2.74
N GLU A 152 -12.96 -15.01 2.37
CA GLU A 152 -13.82 -16.15 2.76
C GLU A 152 -13.21 -17.50 2.36
N ARG A 153 -12.52 -17.54 1.22
CA ARG A 153 -11.92 -18.78 0.68
C ARG A 153 -10.55 -19.12 1.26
N PHE A 154 -9.67 -18.13 1.39
CA PHE A 154 -8.24 -18.37 1.68
C PHE A 154 -7.80 -17.89 3.07
N PHE A 155 -8.58 -17.02 3.69
CA PHE A 155 -8.34 -16.43 5.01
C PHE A 155 -9.66 -16.38 5.81
N PRO A 156 -10.37 -17.51 5.97
CA PRO A 156 -11.72 -17.54 6.56
C PRO A 156 -11.73 -16.98 7.99
N GLU A 157 -10.59 -17.02 8.67
CA GLU A 157 -10.42 -16.45 10.00
C GLU A 157 -10.51 -14.92 10.04
N TYR A 158 -10.50 -14.24 8.88
CA TYR A 158 -10.72 -12.80 8.67
C TYR A 158 -12.08 -12.49 8.00
N ALA A 159 -12.96 -13.47 7.79
CA ALA A 159 -14.20 -13.28 7.00
C ALA A 159 -15.09 -12.13 7.50
N ASP A 160 -15.19 -11.97 8.83
CA ASP A 160 -15.96 -10.91 9.48
C ASP A 160 -15.11 -9.72 9.95
N ALA A 161 -13.84 -9.67 9.53
CA ALA A 161 -12.91 -8.63 9.96
C ALA A 161 -13.29 -7.27 9.31
N PRO A 162 -13.26 -6.16 10.07
CA PRO A 162 -13.43 -4.83 9.50
C PRO A 162 -12.29 -4.51 8.53
N TYR A 163 -12.61 -3.69 7.53
CA TYR A 163 -11.62 -3.12 6.62
C TYR A 163 -11.23 -1.72 7.11
N ALA A 164 -9.94 -1.39 6.98
CA ALA A 164 -9.39 -0.11 7.40
C ALA A 164 -8.43 0.44 6.35
N CYS A 165 -8.28 1.75 6.25
CA CYS A 165 -7.32 2.40 5.38
C CYS A 165 -6.68 3.56 6.11
N ASP A 166 -5.36 3.69 6.03
CA ASP A 166 -4.63 4.86 6.46
C ASP A 166 -4.01 5.53 5.23
N SER A 167 -4.46 6.74 4.93
CA SER A 167 -4.02 7.43 3.72
C SER A 167 -4.24 8.94 3.79
N TRP A 168 -3.34 9.67 3.13
CA TRP A 168 -3.56 11.09 2.83
C TRP A 168 -4.86 11.33 2.04
N LEU A 169 -5.29 10.35 1.23
CA LEU A 169 -6.55 10.42 0.48
C LEU A 169 -7.78 10.49 1.38
N LEU A 170 -7.65 10.09 2.65
CA LEU A 170 -8.71 10.18 3.64
C LEU A 170 -8.67 11.48 4.44
N SER A 171 -7.70 12.37 4.21
CA SER A 171 -7.61 13.65 4.90
C SER A 171 -8.91 14.46 4.75
N PRO A 172 -9.56 14.87 5.87
CA PRO A 172 -10.73 15.75 5.83
C PRO A 172 -10.48 17.10 5.16
N GLU A 173 -9.21 17.56 5.09
CA GLU A 173 -8.87 18.83 4.43
C GLU A 173 -9.15 18.76 2.92
N LEU A 174 -9.02 17.58 2.29
CA LEU A 174 -9.27 17.42 0.86
C LEU A 174 -10.72 17.74 0.46
N ALA A 175 -11.70 17.51 1.34
CA ALA A 175 -13.10 17.85 1.09
C ALA A 175 -13.34 19.36 0.98
N LYS A 176 -12.44 20.19 1.50
CA LYS A 176 -12.48 21.65 1.36
C LYS A 176 -11.87 22.11 0.04
N LEU A 177 -11.06 21.26 -0.61
CA LEU A 177 -10.23 21.60 -1.77
C LEU A 177 -10.77 21.03 -3.07
N LEU A 178 -11.50 19.92 -3.01
CA LEU A 178 -11.93 19.15 -4.17
C LEU A 178 -13.45 19.15 -4.29
N PRO A 179 -13.99 19.13 -5.53
CA PRO A 179 -15.42 19.03 -5.74
C PRO A 179 -15.95 17.63 -5.36
N ASP A 180 -17.24 17.54 -5.03
CA ASP A 180 -17.93 16.29 -4.70
C ASP A 180 -17.83 15.19 -5.78
N ALA A 181 -17.64 15.60 -7.03
CA ALA A 181 -17.46 14.69 -8.15
C ALA A 181 -16.06 14.05 -8.22
N SER A 182 -15.09 14.53 -7.42
CA SER A 182 -13.75 13.97 -7.36
C SER A 182 -13.78 12.53 -6.86
N ASN A 183 -13.07 11.62 -7.55
CA ASN A 183 -12.93 10.25 -7.11
C ASN A 183 -12.26 10.15 -5.73
N ILE A 184 -11.39 11.09 -5.36
CA ILE A 184 -10.80 11.15 -4.01
C ILE A 184 -11.90 11.35 -2.95
N ILE A 185 -12.82 12.27 -3.18
CA ILE A 185 -13.92 12.56 -2.24
C ILE A 185 -14.90 11.38 -2.19
N ARG A 186 -15.19 10.76 -3.33
CA ARG A 186 -16.04 9.56 -3.37
C ARG A 186 -15.40 8.37 -2.65
N PHE A 187 -14.10 8.16 -2.82
CA PHE A 187 -13.34 7.15 -2.10
C PHE A 187 -13.36 7.42 -0.59
N GLN A 188 -13.07 8.66 -0.17
CA GLN A 188 -13.12 9.06 1.24
C GLN A 188 -14.48 8.78 1.88
N ARG A 189 -15.59 9.01 1.16
CA ARG A 189 -16.95 8.77 1.65
C ARG A 189 -17.26 7.31 1.95
N MET A 190 -16.47 6.36 1.43
CA MET A 190 -16.60 4.93 1.75
C MET A 190 -16.19 4.62 3.19
N PHE A 191 -15.51 5.54 3.88
CA PHE A 191 -14.96 5.32 5.21
C PHE A 191 -15.60 6.25 6.25
N ASP A 192 -15.71 5.75 7.48
CA ASP A 192 -15.86 6.54 8.69
C ASP A 192 -14.46 6.90 9.21
N ILE A 193 -14.15 8.19 9.30
CA ILE A 193 -12.86 8.67 9.80
C ILE A 193 -12.79 8.46 11.30
N VAL A 194 -11.79 7.71 11.76
CA VAL A 194 -11.60 7.34 13.18
C VAL A 194 -10.37 7.99 13.80
N ALA A 195 -9.39 8.40 12.99
CA ALA A 195 -8.22 9.17 13.44
C ALA A 195 -7.76 10.13 12.33
N VAL A 196 -7.15 11.24 12.71
CA VAL A 196 -6.56 12.23 11.80
C VAL A 196 -5.14 12.53 12.27
N HIS A 197 -4.22 12.61 11.32
CA HIS A 197 -2.79 12.83 11.51
C HIS A 197 -2.36 14.09 10.75
N PRO A 198 -2.60 15.31 11.29
CA PRO A 198 -2.27 16.57 10.62
C PRO A 198 -0.79 16.72 10.25
N GLU A 199 0.09 16.11 11.03
CA GLU A 199 1.54 16.11 10.89
C GLU A 199 2.06 15.23 9.75
N ASP A 200 1.23 14.31 9.25
CA ASP A 200 1.63 13.40 8.18
C ASP A 200 1.91 14.18 6.87
N SER A 201 3.08 13.91 6.29
CA SER A 201 3.54 14.57 5.08
C SER A 201 3.69 13.64 3.86
N HIS A 202 3.21 12.39 3.95
CA HIS A 202 3.27 11.42 2.85
C HIS A 202 2.52 11.88 1.60
N TRP A 203 1.54 12.78 1.72
CA TRP A 203 0.91 13.43 0.56
C TRP A 203 1.93 14.08 -0.39
N ARG A 204 3.07 14.58 0.12
CA ARG A 204 4.10 15.22 -0.70
C ARG A 204 4.80 14.22 -1.62
N GLU A 205 5.03 13.01 -1.13
CA GLU A 205 5.53 11.92 -1.95
C GLU A 205 4.62 11.66 -3.14
N TRP A 206 3.32 11.50 -2.89
CA TRP A 206 2.37 11.05 -3.90
C TRP A 206 1.91 12.15 -4.85
N VAL A 207 1.68 13.37 -4.35
CA VAL A 207 1.18 14.49 -5.16
C VAL A 207 2.31 15.23 -5.88
N PHE A 208 3.50 15.28 -5.26
CA PHE A 208 4.63 16.09 -5.71
C PHE A 208 5.91 15.29 -5.92
N GLN A 209 5.87 13.95 -5.94
CA GLN A 209 7.03 13.09 -6.22
C GLN A 209 8.22 13.40 -5.30
N ARG A 210 7.94 13.61 -4.00
CA ARG A 210 8.93 13.97 -2.96
C ARG A 210 9.65 15.30 -3.21
N ASN A 211 9.08 16.21 -4.01
CA ASN A 211 9.72 17.49 -4.31
C ASN A 211 10.06 18.25 -2.99
N PRO A 212 11.36 18.52 -2.73
CA PRO A 212 11.81 19.12 -1.48
C PRO A 212 11.61 20.65 -1.45
N ALA A 213 11.16 21.26 -2.55
CA ALA A 213 11.02 22.70 -2.65
C ALA A 213 10.05 23.27 -1.59
N PRO A 214 10.28 24.52 -1.16
CA PRO A 214 9.31 25.26 -0.36
C PRO A 214 7.93 25.26 -1.03
N VAL A 215 6.86 25.37 -0.23
CA VAL A 215 5.47 25.32 -0.73
C VAL A 215 5.24 26.31 -1.89
N ALA A 216 5.82 27.50 -1.83
CA ALA A 216 5.69 28.52 -2.88
C ALA A 216 6.23 28.08 -4.26
N GLU A 217 7.15 27.13 -4.28
CA GLU A 217 7.85 26.65 -5.47
C GLU A 217 7.36 25.27 -5.94
N LEU A 218 6.39 24.66 -5.23
CA LEU A 218 5.81 23.40 -5.65
C LEU A 218 5.16 23.51 -7.05
N PRO A 219 5.26 22.47 -7.88
CA PRO A 219 4.71 22.47 -9.23
C PRO A 219 3.18 22.52 -9.21
N GLU A 220 2.61 23.03 -10.30
CA GLU A 220 1.17 23.31 -10.42
C GLU A 220 0.58 22.71 -11.71
N HIS A 221 1.10 21.57 -12.15
CA HIS A 221 0.70 20.94 -13.41
C HIS A 221 -0.74 20.41 -13.36
N THR A 222 -1.18 19.88 -12.21
CA THR A 222 -2.53 19.34 -12.04
C THR A 222 -3.43 20.25 -11.20
N SER A 223 -4.75 20.09 -11.32
CA SER A 223 -5.72 20.81 -10.48
C SER A 223 -5.55 20.52 -8.99
N LEU A 224 -5.26 19.26 -8.64
CA LEU A 224 -4.95 18.84 -7.27
C LEU A 224 -3.71 19.55 -6.73
N GLN A 225 -2.62 19.61 -7.50
CA GLN A 225 -1.39 20.31 -7.11
C GLN A 225 -1.66 21.79 -6.84
N ARG A 226 -2.41 22.48 -7.71
CA ARG A 226 -2.82 23.88 -7.54
C ARG A 226 -3.66 24.09 -6.28
N ALA A 227 -4.64 23.22 -6.04
CA ALA A 227 -5.53 23.30 -4.89
C ALA A 227 -4.78 23.12 -3.56
N ILE A 228 -3.92 22.09 -3.49
CA ILE A 228 -3.09 21.81 -2.31
C ILE A 228 -2.10 22.96 -2.06
N LYS A 229 -1.38 23.42 -3.09
CA LYS A 229 -0.42 24.53 -2.95
C LYS A 229 -1.10 25.79 -2.40
N ARG A 230 -2.26 26.17 -2.95
CA ARG A 230 -3.04 27.32 -2.47
C ARG A 230 -3.43 27.16 -1.00
N HIS A 231 -3.90 25.98 -0.60
CA HIS A 231 -4.30 25.71 0.77
C HIS A 231 -3.13 25.82 1.75
N LEU A 232 -1.97 25.25 1.39
CA LEU A 232 -0.76 25.32 2.21
C LEU A 232 -0.24 26.76 2.34
N LEU A 233 -0.29 27.56 1.28
CA LEU A 233 0.11 28.99 1.32
C LEU A 233 -0.79 29.84 2.22
N GLN A 234 -2.01 29.39 2.51
CA GLN A 234 -2.94 30.03 3.43
C GLN A 234 -2.76 29.54 4.89
N GLY A 235 -1.73 28.74 5.17
CA GLY A 235 -1.46 28.18 6.49
C GLY A 235 -2.24 26.88 6.79
N GLY A 236 -2.88 26.29 5.78
CA GLY A 236 -3.52 24.98 5.90
C GLY A 236 -2.51 23.82 5.92
N TYR A 237 -3.02 22.61 6.09
CA TYR A 237 -2.27 21.36 6.06
C TYR A 237 -3.02 20.31 5.23
N ILE A 238 -2.38 19.20 4.89
CA ILE A 238 -3.08 18.07 4.27
C ILE A 238 -3.17 16.92 5.25
N GLY A 239 -2.06 16.44 5.81
CA GLY A 239 -2.10 15.33 6.78
C GLY A 239 -2.58 14.01 6.15
N ALA A 240 -2.89 13.06 7.02
CA ALA A 240 -3.52 11.79 6.70
C ALA A 240 -4.66 11.49 7.66
N ALA A 241 -5.41 10.43 7.38
CA ALA A 241 -6.44 9.95 8.28
C ALA A 241 -6.59 8.44 8.18
N VAL A 242 -6.97 7.84 9.31
CA VAL A 242 -7.40 6.44 9.38
C VAL A 242 -8.91 6.40 9.24
N GLY A 243 -9.38 5.60 8.29
CA GLY A 243 -10.78 5.34 8.05
C GLY A 243 -11.14 3.88 8.23
N ARG A 244 -12.26 3.61 8.91
CA ARG A 244 -12.92 2.31 8.90
C ARG A 244 -13.89 2.25 7.73
N LEU A 245 -13.82 1.21 6.90
CA LEU A 245 -14.77 1.04 5.80
C LEU A 245 -16.19 0.93 6.37
N LYS A 246 -17.10 1.75 5.84
CA LYS A 246 -18.52 1.68 6.21
C LYS A 246 -19.07 0.31 5.85
N PRO A 247 -20.02 -0.23 6.64
CA PRO A 247 -20.81 -1.37 6.21
C PRO A 247 -21.41 -1.06 4.84
N CYS A 248 -21.44 -2.03 3.93
CA CYS A 248 -22.21 -1.88 2.70
C CYS A 248 -23.66 -1.62 3.15
N GLY A 249 -24.15 -0.40 2.94
CA GLY A 249 -25.54 -0.09 3.22
C GLY A 249 -26.37 -0.96 2.28
N ASP A 250 -27.29 -1.73 2.82
CA ASP A 250 -28.44 -2.20 2.06
C ASP A 250 -29.23 -0.93 1.68
N GLU A 251 -28.82 -0.26 0.59
CA GLU A 251 -29.70 0.69 -0.08
C GLU A 251 -30.81 -0.14 -0.73
N ALA A 252 -31.88 -0.31 0.04
CA ALA A 252 -33.19 -0.79 -0.40
C ALA A 252 -33.91 0.24 -1.28
#